data_AF-A0A962NDR0-F1
#
_entry.id   AF-A0A962NDR0-F1
#
_cell.length_a   1.000
_cell.length_b   1.000
_cell.length_c   1.000
_cell.angle_alpha   90.00
_cell.angle_beta   90.00
_cell.angle_gamma   90.00
#
_symmetry.space_group_name_H-M   'P 1'
#
loop_
_entity.id
_entity.type
_entity.pdbx_description
1 polymer ?
#
loop_
_entity_poly.entity_id
_entity_poly.type
_entity_poly.pdbx_seq_one_letter_code
_entity_poly.pdbx_strand_id
1 'polypeptide(L)'
;PLPPETVVIHQITDDRMRTGIHLHDALHELMERMSGKVLIAHFARIERSFLYAAMERVYGHKLPLQIVDTLALEKRRLERSQLPVRPNQLRLGNLRQQYNLPRYGAHNALQDAIATAELYLAELSHAPEQGRKLKLGDVLERG
;
A
#
# COMPACT_ATOMS: atom_id res chain seq x y z
N PRO A 1 -19.09 0.92 18.22
CA PRO A 1 -18.34 2.18 18.46
C PRO A 1 -16.84 1.92 18.28
N LEU A 2 -16.19 2.64 17.35
CA LEU A 2 -14.73 2.59 17.23
C LEU A 2 -14.09 3.25 18.46
N PRO A 3 -12.91 2.79 18.91
CA PRO A 3 -12.17 3.47 19.96
C PRO A 3 -11.79 4.90 19.52
N PRO A 4 -11.87 5.90 20.42
CA PRO A 4 -11.60 7.31 20.10
C PRO A 4 -10.18 7.56 19.57
N GLU A 5 -9.23 6.67 19.83
CA GLU A 5 -7.84 6.75 19.34
C GLU A 5 -7.72 6.46 17.83
N THR A 6 -8.66 5.72 17.22
CA THR A 6 -8.61 5.36 15.79
C THR A 6 -9.19 6.45 14.88
N VAL A 7 -10.09 7.28 15.42
CA VAL A 7 -10.76 8.40 14.70
C VAL A 7 -9.81 9.57 14.43
N VAL A 8 -8.75 9.72 15.22
CA VAL A 8 -7.74 10.79 15.06
C VAL A 8 -6.67 10.44 14.02
N ILE A 9 -6.49 9.16 13.70
CA ILE A 9 -5.40 8.67 12.82
C ILE A 9 -5.87 8.43 11.37
N HIS A 10 -7.13 8.04 11.19
CA HIS A 10 -7.78 7.91 9.90
C HIS A 10 -8.93 8.92 9.91
N GLN A 11 -8.94 9.91 9.01
CA GLN A 11 -9.99 10.94 8.89
C GLN A 11 -11.36 10.37 8.44
N ILE A 12 -11.71 9.17 8.90
CA ILE A 12 -13.05 8.62 8.89
C ILE A 12 -13.75 9.23 10.09
N THR A 13 -14.22 10.46 9.94
CA THR A 13 -15.19 11.07 10.86
C THR A 13 -16.41 10.16 10.95
N ASP A 14 -17.06 10.07 12.12
CA ASP A 14 -18.25 9.23 12.33
C ASP A 14 -19.36 9.49 11.29
N ASP A 15 -19.43 10.70 10.74
CA ASP A 15 -20.33 11.06 9.64
C ASP A 15 -20.02 10.37 8.31
N ARG A 16 -18.75 10.09 8.00
CA ARG A 16 -18.34 9.31 6.82
C ARG A 16 -18.63 7.82 6.97
N MET A 17 -18.62 7.30 8.20
CA MET A 17 -19.08 5.92 8.46
C MET A 17 -20.58 5.78 8.22
N ARG A 18 -21.38 6.79 8.57
CA ARG A 18 -22.84 6.76 8.41
C ARG A 18 -23.31 6.85 6.95
N THR A 19 -22.47 7.38 6.05
CA THR A 19 -22.73 7.45 4.60
C THR A 19 -21.97 6.39 3.79
N GLY A 20 -21.31 5.44 4.46
CA GLY A 20 -20.60 4.34 3.81
C GLY A 20 -21.56 3.38 3.09
N ILE A 21 -21.03 2.66 2.10
CA ILE A 21 -21.75 1.57 1.42
C ILE A 21 -21.54 0.24 2.15
N HIS A 22 -22.40 -0.75 1.86
CA HIS A 22 -22.24 -2.08 2.45
C HIS A 22 -20.89 -2.70 2.04
N LEU A 23 -20.28 -3.44 2.97
CA LEU A 23 -18.99 -4.10 2.73
C LEU A 23 -19.02 -5.00 1.48
N HIS A 24 -20.14 -5.70 1.25
CA HIS A 24 -20.33 -6.52 0.06
C HIS A 24 -20.16 -5.70 -1.23
N ASP A 25 -20.82 -4.54 -1.31
CA ASP A 25 -20.83 -3.71 -2.51
C ASP A 25 -19.48 -3.04 -2.73
N ALA A 26 -18.87 -2.51 -1.66
CA ALA A 26 -17.50 -1.96 -1.72
C ALA A 26 -16.48 -2.99 -2.17
N LEU A 27 -16.54 -4.20 -1.60
CA LEU A 27 -15.62 -5.27 -1.93
C LEU A 27 -15.84 -5.76 -3.36
N HIS A 28 -17.10 -5.86 -3.81
CA HIS A 28 -17.42 -6.27 -5.17
C HIS A 28 -16.84 -5.28 -6.19
N GLU A 29 -17.10 -3.98 -6.02
CA GLU A 29 -16.55 -2.94 -6.90
C GLU A 29 -15.02 -2.95 -6.89
N LEU A 30 -14.42 -3.12 -5.70
CA LEU A 30 -12.97 -3.18 -5.56
C LEU A 30 -12.39 -4.40 -6.31
N MET A 31 -13.01 -5.58 -6.16
CA MET A 31 -12.58 -6.80 -6.83
C MET A 31 -12.65 -6.70 -8.35
N GLU A 32 -13.73 -6.13 -8.89
CA GLU A 32 -13.85 -5.86 -10.33
C GLU A 32 -12.72 -4.96 -10.82
N ARG A 33 -12.42 -3.89 -10.08
CA ARG A 33 -11.34 -2.95 -10.42
C ARG A 33 -9.95 -3.59 -10.32
N MET A 34 -9.76 -4.56 -9.42
CA MET A 34 -8.48 -5.22 -9.18
C MET A 34 -8.22 -6.43 -10.08
N SER A 35 -9.27 -7.00 -10.69
CA SER A 35 -9.15 -8.18 -11.54
C SER A 35 -8.13 -8.00 -12.66
N GLY A 36 -7.21 -8.96 -12.80
CA GLY A 36 -6.13 -8.94 -13.78
C GLY A 36 -5.01 -7.93 -13.51
N LYS A 37 -5.01 -7.25 -12.36
CA LYS A 37 -4.01 -6.24 -12.00
C LYS A 37 -3.13 -6.69 -10.83
N VAL A 38 -1.99 -6.01 -10.72
CA VAL A 38 -1.10 -6.12 -9.57
C VAL A 38 -1.35 -4.92 -8.67
N LEU A 39 -1.59 -5.16 -7.39
CA LEU A 39 -1.80 -4.09 -6.43
C LEU A 39 -0.46 -3.48 -6.04
N ILE A 40 -0.47 -2.21 -5.68
CA ILE A 40 0.68 -1.53 -5.09
C ILE A 40 0.26 -1.10 -3.69
N ALA A 41 1.05 -1.47 -2.70
CA ALA A 41 0.82 -1.13 -1.31
C ALA A 41 2.12 -0.67 -0.63
N HIS A 42 1.97 0.03 0.48
CA HIS A 42 3.06 0.36 1.37
C HIS A 42 2.85 -0.43 2.66
N PHE A 43 3.55 -1.57 2.77
CA PHE A 43 3.33 -2.64 3.75
C PHE A 43 2.18 -3.61 3.39
N ALA A 44 2.41 -4.43 2.37
CA ALA A 44 1.42 -5.34 1.77
C ALA A 44 0.80 -6.34 2.75
N ARG A 45 1.51 -6.71 3.83
CA ARG A 45 1.02 -7.67 4.83
C ARG A 45 -0.29 -7.23 5.49
N ILE A 46 -0.42 -5.94 5.82
CA ILE A 46 -1.64 -5.41 6.44
C ILE A 46 -2.78 -5.43 5.42
N GLU A 47 -2.55 -4.86 4.24
CA GLU A 47 -3.55 -4.78 3.16
C GLU A 47 -4.08 -6.17 2.77
N ARG A 48 -3.16 -7.14 2.58
CA ARG A 48 -3.50 -8.53 2.27
C ARG A 48 -4.37 -9.15 3.36
N SER A 49 -4.00 -8.95 4.63
CA SER A 49 -4.76 -9.52 5.76
C SER A 49 -6.16 -8.92 5.85
N PHE A 50 -6.29 -7.61 5.62
CA PHE A 50 -7.57 -6.91 5.63
C PHE A 50 -8.47 -7.38 4.48
N LEU A 51 -7.94 -7.42 3.26
CA LEU A 51 -8.67 -7.86 2.08
C LEU A 51 -9.08 -9.34 2.18
N TYR A 52 -8.21 -10.22 2.66
CA TYR A 52 -8.55 -11.62 2.86
C TYR A 52 -9.63 -11.82 3.92
N ALA A 53 -9.60 -11.06 5.02
CA ALA A 53 -10.67 -11.11 6.02
C ALA A 53 -12.01 -10.62 5.44
N ALA A 54 -12.00 -9.57 4.62
CA ALA A 54 -13.19 -9.07 3.93
C ALA A 54 -13.75 -10.11 2.93
N MET A 55 -12.89 -10.71 2.12
CA MET A 55 -13.27 -11.77 1.17
C MET A 55 -13.83 -13.00 1.86
N GLU A 56 -13.19 -13.47 2.93
CA GLU A 56 -13.69 -14.61 3.70
C GLU A 56 -15.08 -14.32 4.27
N ARG A 57 -15.30 -13.10 4.79
CA ARG A 57 -16.58 -12.69 5.37
C ARG A 57 -17.71 -12.57 4.34
N VAL A 58 -17.41 -12.08 3.14
CA VAL A 58 -18.41 -11.76 2.11
C VAL A 58 -18.64 -12.93 1.15
N TYR A 59 -17.58 -13.63 0.75
CA TYR A 59 -17.61 -14.67 -0.28
C TYR A 59 -17.30 -16.08 0.24
N GLY A 60 -16.83 -16.22 1.49
CA GLY A 60 -16.47 -17.51 2.08
C GLY A 60 -15.19 -18.14 1.51
N HIS A 61 -14.41 -17.38 0.75
CA HIS A 61 -13.13 -17.82 0.21
C HIS A 61 -12.24 -16.61 -0.10
N LYS A 62 -10.94 -16.87 -0.27
CA LYS A 62 -9.92 -15.86 -0.61
C LYS A 62 -9.51 -16.02 -2.06
N LEU A 63 -9.30 -14.89 -2.72
CA LEU A 63 -8.71 -14.86 -4.07
C LEU A 63 -7.23 -14.49 -3.98
N PRO A 64 -6.36 -15.07 -4.82
CA PRO A 64 -4.94 -14.77 -4.78
C PRO A 64 -4.68 -13.31 -5.19
N LEU A 65 -4.02 -12.55 -4.31
CA LEU A 65 -3.62 -11.17 -4.59
C LEU A 65 -2.14 -11.09 -4.96
N GLN A 66 -1.86 -10.50 -6.12
CA GLN A 66 -0.51 -10.08 -6.51
C GLN A 66 -0.29 -8.66 -6.02
N ILE A 67 0.73 -8.45 -5.18
CA ILE A 67 1.00 -7.15 -4.56
C ILE A 67 2.47 -6.81 -4.72
N VAL A 68 2.76 -5.56 -5.06
CA VAL A 68 4.08 -4.93 -4.93
C VAL A 68 4.09 -4.13 -3.63
N ASP A 69 5.09 -4.41 -2.79
CA ASP A 69 5.27 -3.71 -1.51
C ASP A 69 6.42 -2.71 -1.60
N THR A 70 6.09 -1.43 -1.69
CA THR A 70 7.07 -0.32 -1.74
C THR A 70 7.99 -0.30 -0.52
N LEU A 71 7.47 -0.62 0.67
CA LEU A 71 8.30 -0.72 1.88
C LEU A 71 9.35 -1.82 1.73
N ALA A 72 8.95 -2.99 1.20
CA ALA A 72 9.86 -4.09 0.97
C ALA A 72 10.86 -3.80 -0.16
N LEU A 73 10.46 -3.07 -1.20
CA LEU A 73 11.34 -2.63 -2.27
C LEU A 73 12.46 -1.73 -1.73
N GLU A 74 12.11 -0.68 -0.99
CA GLU A 74 13.11 0.22 -0.42
C GLU A 74 14.00 -0.48 0.60
N LYS A 75 13.42 -1.35 1.45
CA LYS A 75 14.20 -2.15 2.38
C LYS A 75 15.25 -3.00 1.66
N ARG A 76 14.86 -3.72 0.60
CA ARG A 76 15.79 -4.53 -0.21
C ARG A 76 16.85 -3.67 -0.89
N ARG A 77 16.51 -2.45 -1.32
CA ARG A 77 17.46 -1.49 -1.91
C ARG A 77 18.52 -1.10 -0.88
N LEU A 78 18.12 -0.68 0.32
CA LEU A 78 19.04 -0.29 1.39
C LEU A 78 19.94 -1.46 1.82
N GLU A 79 19.38 -2.66 1.96
CA GLU A 79 20.12 -3.88 2.28
C GLU A 79 21.20 -4.18 1.22
N ARG A 80 20.86 -4.07 -0.07
CA ARG A 80 21.82 -4.26 -1.18
C ARG A 80 22.93 -3.20 -1.18
N SER A 81 22.61 -1.98 -0.78
CA SER A 81 23.58 -0.88 -0.67
C SER A 81 24.38 -0.90 0.63
N GLN A 82 24.19 -1.91 1.50
CA GLN A 82 24.83 -2.00 2.83
C GLN A 82 24.58 -0.76 3.71
N LEU A 83 23.46 -0.07 3.49
CA LEU A 83 23.09 1.10 4.26
C LEU A 83 22.23 0.69 5.46
N PRO A 84 22.54 1.15 6.69
CA PRO A 84 21.71 0.85 7.84
C PRO A 84 20.32 1.49 7.69
N VAL A 85 19.28 0.73 8.01
CA VAL A 85 17.90 1.24 8.07
C VAL A 85 17.70 1.97 9.39
N ARG A 86 17.49 3.28 9.34
CA ARG A 86 17.20 4.08 10.54
C ARG A 86 15.77 3.84 11.04
N PRO A 87 15.50 4.01 12.35
CA PRO A 87 14.15 3.95 12.89
C PRO A 87 13.19 4.87 12.12
N ASN A 88 11.99 4.37 11.82
CA ASN A 88 10.96 5.07 11.05
C ASN A 88 11.35 5.49 9.62
N GLN A 89 12.54 5.16 9.12
CA GLN A 89 12.99 5.57 7.78
C GLN A 89 12.05 5.09 6.69
N LEU A 90 11.55 3.86 6.82
CA LEU A 90 10.70 3.20 5.84
C LEU A 90 9.23 3.60 5.93
N ARG A 91 8.84 4.56 6.78
CA ARG A 91 7.46 5.08 6.77
C ARG A 91 7.21 5.84 5.47
N LEU A 92 6.03 5.66 4.87
CA LEU A 92 5.62 6.30 3.61
C LEU A 92 5.99 7.78 3.54
N GLY A 93 5.59 8.58 4.53
CA GLY A 93 5.91 10.00 4.57
C GLY A 93 7.41 10.31 4.61
N ASN A 94 8.20 9.50 5.30
CA ASN A 94 9.65 9.68 5.41
C ASN A 94 10.38 9.26 4.13
N LEU A 95 9.92 8.20 3.46
CA LEU A 95 10.46 7.81 2.16
C LEU A 95 10.14 8.84 1.08
N ARG A 96 8.89 9.33 1.05
CA ARG A 96 8.50 10.40 0.12
C ARG A 96 9.38 11.65 0.27
N GLN A 97 9.71 12.02 1.51
CA GLN A 97 10.64 13.12 1.76
C GLN A 97 12.05 12.81 1.25
N GLN A 98 12.56 11.59 1.42
CA GLN A 98 13.86 11.18 0.88
C GLN A 98 13.92 11.20 -0.65
N TYR A 99 12.79 10.91 -1.31
CA TYR A 99 12.62 10.99 -2.76
C TYR A 99 12.23 12.40 -3.26
N ASN A 100 12.25 13.43 -2.39
CA ASN A 100 11.87 14.81 -2.71
C ASN A 100 10.44 14.95 -3.31
N LEU A 101 9.51 14.08 -2.91
CA LEU A 101 8.12 14.12 -3.37
C LEU A 101 7.30 15.18 -2.60
N PRO A 102 6.25 15.74 -3.22
CA PRO A 102 5.36 16.71 -2.56
C PRO A 102 4.74 16.17 -1.27
N ARG A 103 4.59 17.05 -0.28
CA ARG A 103 3.88 16.72 0.97
C ARG A 103 2.37 16.81 0.74
N TYR A 104 1.66 15.74 1.05
CA TYR A 104 0.21 15.75 1.23
C TYR A 104 -0.13 15.80 2.71
N GLY A 105 -1.35 16.25 3.03
CA GLY A 105 -1.96 15.85 4.29
C GLY A 105 -2.01 14.32 4.30
N ALA A 106 -1.45 13.70 5.34
CA ALA A 106 -1.64 12.28 5.56
C ALA A 106 -3.07 12.04 6.09
N HIS A 107 -3.45 10.77 6.24
CA HIS A 107 -4.58 10.32 7.06
C HIS A 107 -5.92 10.09 6.34
N ASN A 108 -5.94 9.94 5.01
CA ASN A 108 -7.05 9.27 4.34
C ASN A 108 -6.58 8.27 3.28
N ALA A 109 -7.37 7.21 3.08
CA ALA A 109 -7.01 6.09 2.23
C ALA A 109 -6.69 6.48 0.77
N LEU A 110 -7.39 7.48 0.23
CA LEU A 110 -7.14 7.96 -1.13
C LEU A 110 -5.78 8.65 -1.25
N GLN A 111 -5.46 9.54 -0.30
CA GLN A 111 -4.16 10.21 -0.26
C GLN A 111 -3.02 9.22 -0.06
N ASP A 112 -3.20 8.23 0.83
CA ASP A 112 -2.19 7.20 1.06
C ASP A 112 -1.98 6.30 -0.19
N ALA A 113 -3.05 5.99 -0.93
CA ALA A 113 -2.96 5.23 -2.18
C ALA A 113 -2.22 6.00 -3.28
N ILE A 114 -2.54 7.29 -3.49
CA ILE A 114 -1.81 8.16 -4.42
C ILE A 114 -0.36 8.29 -3.99
N ALA A 115 -0.14 8.53 -2.70
CA ALA A 115 1.18 8.73 -2.14
C ALA A 115 2.08 7.49 -2.31
N THR A 116 1.49 6.30 -2.18
CA THR A 116 2.14 5.01 -2.42
C THR A 116 2.45 4.81 -3.91
N ALA A 117 1.52 5.15 -4.81
CA ALA A 117 1.74 5.03 -6.26
C ALA A 117 2.90 5.93 -6.75
N GLU A 118 2.96 7.17 -6.27
CA GLU A 118 4.07 8.08 -6.60
C GLU A 118 5.41 7.60 -6.03
N LEU A 119 5.41 7.10 -4.79
CA LEU A 119 6.62 6.54 -4.19
C LEU A 119 7.13 5.37 -5.03
N TYR A 120 6.23 4.47 -5.46
CA TYR A 120 6.60 3.35 -6.32
C TYR A 120 7.26 3.82 -7.63
N LEU A 121 6.70 4.84 -8.29
CA LEU A 121 7.30 5.40 -9.51
C LEU A 121 8.69 6.00 -9.24
N ALA A 122 8.88 6.65 -8.10
CA ALA A 122 10.18 7.19 -7.69
C ALA A 122 11.20 6.09 -7.37
N GLU A 123 10.79 5.01 -6.69
CA GLU A 123 11.62 3.84 -6.42
C GLU A 123 12.08 3.17 -7.72
N LEU A 124 11.18 3.05 -8.71
CA LEU A 124 11.51 2.49 -10.03
C LEU A 124 12.49 3.38 -10.81
N SER A 125 12.32 4.71 -10.77
CA SER A 125 13.21 5.63 -11.50
C SER A 125 14.62 5.69 -10.91
N HIS A 126 14.76 5.39 -9.62
CA HIS A 126 16.05 5.31 -8.93
C HIS A 126 16.63 3.89 -8.87
N ALA A 127 15.90 2.89 -9.40
CA ALA A 127 16.43 1.55 -9.54
C ALA A 127 17.60 1.60 -10.56
N PRO A 128 18.78 1.05 -10.22
CA PRO A 128 19.93 1.08 -11.12
C PRO A 128 19.56 0.40 -12.45
N GLU A 129 19.84 1.06 -13.56
CA GLU A 129 19.71 0.47 -14.90
C GLU A 129 20.72 -0.68 -15.05
N GLN A 130 20.31 -1.91 -14.72
CA GLN A 130 21.18 -3.10 -14.84
C GLN A 130 21.23 -3.65 -16.28
N GLY A 131 21.03 -2.80 -17.31
CA GLY A 131 21.00 -3.23 -18.72
C GLY A 131 19.87 -4.21 -19.09
N ARG A 132 18.99 -4.57 -18.14
CA ARG A 132 17.84 -5.44 -18.32
C ARG A 132 16.57 -4.71 -17.92
N LYS A 133 15.51 -4.81 -18.74
CA LYS A 133 14.17 -4.34 -18.38
C LYS A 133 13.71 -4.99 -17.08
N LEU A 134 13.23 -4.16 -16.13
CA LEU A 134 12.59 -4.60 -14.90
C LEU A 134 11.40 -5.50 -15.24
N LYS A 135 11.33 -6.68 -14.62
CA LYS A 135 10.22 -7.62 -14.77
C LYS A 135 9.34 -7.58 -13.54
N LEU A 136 8.06 -7.94 -13.70
CA LEU A 136 7.13 -8.01 -12.59
C LEU A 136 7.65 -8.89 -11.44
N GLY A 137 8.27 -10.04 -11.75
CA GLY A 137 8.86 -10.93 -10.74
C GLY A 137 10.02 -10.32 -9.94
N ASP A 138 10.60 -9.20 -10.40
CA ASP A 138 11.67 -8.49 -9.66
C ASP A 138 11.09 -7.61 -8.55
N VAL A 139 9.84 -7.15 -8.70
CA VAL A 139 9.18 -6.19 -7.80
C VAL A 139 8.03 -6.78 -7.00
N LEU A 140 7.49 -7.94 -7.39
CA LEU A 140 6.47 -8.61 -6.62
C LEU A 140 6.93 -8.89 -5.19
N GLU A 141 6.01 -8.71 -4.25
CA GLU A 141 6.18 -9.18 -2.90
C GLU A 141 6.45 -10.69 -2.94
N ARG A 142 7.46 -11.12 -2.18
CA ARG A 142 7.68 -12.54 -1.93
C ARG A 142 6.97 -12.82 -0.61
N GLY A 143 5.76 -13.38 -0.73
CA GLY A 143 5.00 -13.87 0.42
C GLY A 143 5.71 -15.02 1.12
#